data_AF-A0A1M4W716-F1
#
_entry.id   AF-A0A1M4W716-F1
#
_cell.length_a   1.000
_cell.length_b   1.000
_cell.length_c   1.000
_cell.angle_alpha   90.00
_cell.angle_beta   90.00
_cell.angle_gamma   90.00
#
_symmetry.space_group_name_H-M   'P 1'
#
loop_
_entity.id
_entity.type
_entity.pdbx_description
1 polymer ?
#
loop_
_entity_poly.entity_id
_entity_poly.type
_entity_poly.pdbx_seq_one_letter_code
_entity_poly.pdbx_strand_id
1 'polypeptide(L)'
;MIKSKESSGNEIFYKLYNKPEDMGRLGLSLDWKNYLNDKPIAKIKLKDTNHLELTWMGFYNAKTKKRNFTTSDIKSNNQPVIY
;
A
#
# COMPACT_ATOMS: atom_id res chain seq x y z
N MET A 1 9.93 5.31 3.33
CA MET A 1 9.19 6.59 3.41
C MET A 1 8.16 6.63 2.28
N ILE A 2 6.87 6.86 2.58
CA ILE A 2 5.77 6.91 1.60
C ILE A 2 5.64 8.36 1.10
N LYS A 3 5.48 8.59 -0.21
CA LYS A 3 5.07 9.90 -0.76
C LYS A 3 3.71 9.73 -1.45
N SER A 4 2.76 10.60 -1.14
CA SER A 4 1.52 10.75 -1.90
C SER A 4 1.72 11.78 -3.01
N LYS A 5 1.05 11.61 -4.16
CA LYS A 5 0.23 12.66 -4.79
C LYS A 5 -0.42 12.12 -6.07
N GLU A 6 -1.59 11.50 -5.90
CA GLU A 6 -2.71 11.51 -6.85
C GLU A 6 -3.96 11.49 -5.98
N SER A 7 -4.69 12.61 -5.98
CA SER A 7 -5.94 12.78 -5.23
C SER A 7 -7.06 12.88 -6.25
N SER A 8 -8.05 12.00 -6.11
CA SER A 8 -9.27 12.02 -6.91
C SER A 8 -10.44 11.97 -5.94
N GLY A 9 -10.98 13.14 -5.58
CA GLY A 9 -12.03 13.26 -4.57
C GLY A 9 -11.57 12.85 -3.17
N ASN A 10 -12.39 12.05 -2.47
CA ASN A 10 -12.15 11.61 -1.08
C ASN A 10 -11.12 10.46 -0.96
N GLU A 11 -10.38 10.15 -2.02
CA GLU A 11 -9.42 9.06 -2.06
C GLU A 11 -7.99 9.56 -2.30
N ILE A 12 -7.05 8.99 -1.53
CA ILE A 12 -5.62 9.23 -1.65
C ILE A 12 -4.94 7.89 -1.92
N PHE A 13 -4.19 7.84 -3.02
CA PHE A 13 -3.41 6.67 -3.39
C PHE A 13 -1.94 6.86 -2.99
N TYR A 14 -1.37 5.80 -2.43
CA TYR A 14 0.01 5.77 -1.98
C TYR A 14 0.82 4.84 -2.88
N LYS A 15 1.97 5.34 -3.31
CA LYS A 15 2.94 4.62 -4.13
C LYS A 15 4.20 4.34 -3.30
N LEU A 16 4.92 3.28 -3.64
CA LEU A 16 6.21 3.02 -3.01
C LEU A 16 7.22 4.05 -3.55
N TYR A 17 7.82 4.85 -2.67
CA TYR A 17 8.78 5.87 -3.13
C TYR A 17 10.05 5.21 -3.66
N ASN A 18 10.72 4.45 -2.79
CA ASN A 18 11.92 3.68 -3.07
C ASN A 18 11.78 2.29 -2.47
N LYS A 19 12.57 1.36 -3.00
CA LYS A 19 12.80 0.06 -2.35
C LYS A 19 13.24 0.31 -0.89
N PRO A 20 12.63 -0.37 0.10
CA PRO A 20 13.01 -0.19 1.50
C PRO A 20 14.45 -0.66 1.71
N GLU A 21 15.22 0.06 2.53
CA GLU A 21 16.62 -0.31 2.85
C GLU A 21 16.67 -1.55 3.74
N ASP A 22 15.81 -1.61 4.75
CA ASP A 22 15.58 -2.81 5.55
C ASP A 22 14.40 -3.60 4.98
N MET A 23 14.71 -4.79 4.47
CA MET A 23 13.77 -5.70 3.84
C MET A 23 13.39 -6.89 4.74
N GLY A 24 14.07 -7.06 5.88
CA GLY A 24 14.04 -8.29 6.65
C GLY A 24 14.42 -9.53 5.80
N ARG A 25 14.36 -10.72 6.41
CA ARG A 25 14.73 -11.97 5.71
C ARG A 25 13.81 -12.29 4.54
N LEU A 26 12.50 -12.05 4.68
CA LEU A 26 11.51 -12.33 3.64
C LEU A 26 11.60 -11.35 2.48
N GLY A 27 12.00 -10.10 2.71
CA GLY A 27 12.15 -9.14 1.64
C GLY A 27 13.42 -9.37 0.82
N LEU A 28 14.48 -9.97 1.38
CA LEU A 28 15.70 -10.26 0.60
C LEU A 28 15.49 -11.28 -0.52
N SER A 29 14.53 -12.21 -0.38
CA SER A 29 14.22 -13.21 -1.40
C SER A 29 13.29 -12.69 -2.50
N LEU A 30 12.88 -11.42 -2.43
CA LEU A 30 11.95 -10.83 -3.37
C LEU A 30 12.62 -10.26 -4.60
N ASP A 31 11.93 -10.43 -5.73
CA ASP A 31 12.29 -9.89 -7.02
C ASP A 31 11.97 -8.39 -7.13
N TRP A 32 12.66 -7.59 -6.32
CA TRP A 32 12.50 -6.13 -6.25
C TRP A 32 12.68 -5.44 -7.59
N LYS A 33 13.48 -6.02 -8.49
CA LYS A 33 13.70 -5.48 -9.83
C LYS A 33 12.41 -5.43 -10.65
N ASN A 34 11.48 -6.35 -10.39
CA ASN A 34 10.23 -6.44 -11.13
C ASN A 34 9.03 -5.81 -10.41
N TYR A 35 9.21 -5.26 -9.20
CA TYR A 35 8.16 -4.49 -8.54
C TYR A 35 8.15 -3.04 -9.04
N LEU A 36 6.96 -2.55 -9.37
CA LEU A 36 6.78 -1.19 -9.88
C LEU A 36 6.47 -0.21 -8.75
N ASN A 37 7.25 0.87 -8.68
CA ASN A 37 7.07 1.96 -7.72
C ASN A 37 6.00 2.98 -8.17
N ASP A 38 5.64 3.00 -9.46
CA ASP A 38 4.64 3.93 -10.02
C ASP A 38 3.19 3.44 -9.84
N LYS A 39 3.00 2.20 -9.37
CA LYS A 39 1.68 1.62 -9.06
C LYS A 39 1.30 1.85 -7.60
N PRO A 40 0.03 2.22 -7.31
CA PRO A 40 -0.43 2.33 -5.94
C PRO A 40 -0.29 1.01 -5.17
N ILE A 41 0.22 1.07 -3.94
CA ILE A 41 0.36 -0.04 -2.99
C ILE A 41 -0.70 0.02 -1.88
N ALA A 42 -1.27 1.19 -1.62
CA ALA A 42 -2.33 1.40 -0.66
C ALA A 42 -3.25 2.55 -1.09
N LYS A 43 -4.46 2.55 -0.55
CA LYS A 43 -5.45 3.62 -0.71
C LYS A 43 -6.01 4.00 0.65
N ILE A 44 -6.14 5.30 0.91
CA ILE A 44 -6.96 5.83 2.01
C ILE A 44 -8.19 6.48 1.41
N LYS A 45 -9.36 6.14 1.94
CA LYS A 45 -10.64 6.75 1.58
C LYS A 45 -11.25 7.41 2.82
N LEU A 46 -11.56 8.70 2.73
CA LEU A 46 -12.38 9.37 3.74
C LEU A 46 -13.84 8.91 3.57
N LYS A 47 -14.40 8.26 4.60
CA LYS A 47 -15.79 7.78 4.59
C LYS A 47 -16.74 8.88 5.06
N ASP A 48 -16.37 9.58 6.13
CA ASP A 48 -17.06 10.74 6.68
C ASP A 48 -16.08 11.56 7.57
N THR A 49 -16.60 12.53 8.34
CA THR A 49 -15.80 13.41 9.21
C THR A 49 -14.91 12.67 10.21
N ASN A 50 -15.30 11.47 10.65
CA ASN A 50 -14.63 10.75 11.72
C ASN A 50 -14.07 9.38 11.29
N HIS A 51 -14.34 8.95 10.05
CA HIS A 51 -13.95 7.62 9.58
C HIS A 51 -13.08 7.68 8.32
N LEU A 52 -11.97 6.94 8.35
CA LEU A 52 -11.13 6.65 7.20
C LEU A 52 -11.02 5.15 6.99
N GLU A 53 -11.01 4.73 5.73
CA GLU A 53 -10.79 3.35 5.32
C GLU A 53 -9.41 3.23 4.67
N LEU A 54 -8.56 2.40 5.26
CA LEU A 54 -7.27 2.03 4.69
C LEU A 54 -7.40 0.70 3.95
N THR A 55 -7.09 0.70 2.66
CA THR A 55 -7.00 -0.50 1.84
C THR A 55 -5.55 -0.76 1.47
N TRP A 56 -4.98 -1.86 1.97
CA TRP A 56 -3.70 -2.38 1.51
C TRP A 56 -3.90 -3.19 0.22
N MET A 57 -3.17 -2.84 -0.84
CA MET A 57 -3.29 -3.51 -2.15
C MET A 57 -2.16 -4.52 -2.38
N GLY A 58 -0.99 -4.30 -1.78
CA GLY A 58 0.21 -5.09 -2.05
C GLY A 58 1.03 -4.57 -3.25
N PHE A 59 2.24 -5.11 -3.41
CA PHE A 59 3.20 -4.69 -4.42
C PHE A 59 2.87 -5.26 -5.79
N TYR A 60 2.90 -4.43 -6.83
CA TYR A 60 2.61 -4.86 -8.20
C TYR A 60 3.87 -5.36 -8.91
N ASN A 61 3.86 -6.62 -9.36
CA ASN A 61 4.97 -7.25 -10.08
C ASN A 61 4.72 -7.20 -11.59
N ALA A 62 5.58 -6.49 -12.33
CA ALA A 62 5.48 -6.34 -13.79
C ALA A 62 5.67 -7.66 -14.56
N LYS A 63 6.48 -8.59 -14.03
CA LYS A 63 6.75 -9.89 -14.66
C LYS A 63 5.54 -10.82 -14.57
N THR A 64 4.90 -10.90 -13.41
CA THR A 64 3.74 -11.79 -13.20
C THR A 64 2.40 -11.12 -13.51
N LYS A 65 2.39 -9.78 -13.65
CA LYS A 65 1.20 -8.93 -13.79
C LYS A 65 0.22 -9.05 -12.62
N LYS A 66 0.69 -9.45 -11.43
CA LYS A 66 -0.11 -9.68 -10.22
C LYS A 66 0.39 -8.83 -9.06
N ARG A 67 -0.46 -8.69 -8.04
CA ARG A 67 -0.08 -8.12 -6.74
C ARG A 67 0.40 -9.22 -5.79
N ASN A 68 1.48 -8.96 -5.08
CA ASN A 68 2.02 -9.82 -4.03
C ASN A 68 1.88 -9.15 -2.67
N PHE A 69 1.92 -9.94 -1.59
CA PHE A 69 1.73 -9.46 -0.22
C PHE A 69 0.39 -8.75 -0.04
N THR A 70 -0.70 -9.30 -0.59
CA THR A 70 -2.04 -8.67 -0.52
C THR A 70 -2.72 -8.87 0.83
N THR A 71 -2.17 -9.74 1.68
CA THR A 71 -2.65 -9.95 3.05
C THR A 71 -2.34 -8.74 3.91
N SER A 72 -3.29 -8.33 4.73
CA SER A 72 -3.16 -7.23 5.68
C SER A 72 -3.67 -7.72 7.03
N ASP A 73 -2.87 -7.49 8.08
CA ASP A 73 -3.31 -7.74 9.45
C ASP A 73 -4.27 -6.65 9.96
N ILE A 74 -4.41 -5.56 9.20
CA ILE A 74 -5.37 -4.49 9.47
C ILE A 74 -6.77 -5.01 9.12
N LYS A 75 -7.47 -5.52 10.13
CA LYS A 75 -8.88 -5.92 10.02
C LYS A 75 -9.75 -4.66 10.09
N SER A 76 -10.48 -4.38 9.01
CA SER A 76 -11.53 -3.35 9.01
C SER A 76 -12.74 -3.86 9.81
N ASN A 77 -12.66 -3.85 11.13
CA ASN A 77 -13.76 -4.22 12.04
C ASN A 77 -14.68 -3.02 12.36
N ASN A 78 -14.72 -1.99 11.50
CA ASN A 78 -15.44 -0.73 11.70
C ASN A 78 -15.10 0.01 13.01
N GLN A 79 -13.99 -0.31 13.67
CA GLN A 79 -13.48 0.44 14.81
C GLN A 79 -12.21 1.17 14.36
N PRO A 80 -12.24 2.50 14.17
CA PRO A 80 -11.03 3.24 13.87
C PRO A 80 -10.14 3.22 15.12
N VAL A 81 -9.03 2.49 15.05
CA VAL A 81 -7.94 2.63 16.04
C VAL A 81 -6.92 3.58 15.41
N ILE A 82 -6.98 4.85 15.82
CA ILE A 82 -5.97 5.86 15.54
C ILE A 82 -5.27 6.11 16.89
N TYR A 83 -4.02 5.69 17.02
CA TYR A 83 -3.15 6.07 18.15
C TYR A 83 -2.46 7.40 17.84
#